data_AF-F3B3N7-F1
#
_entry.id   AF-F3B3N7-F1
#
_cell.length_a   1.000
_cell.length_b   1.000
_cell.length_c   1.000
_cell.angle_alpha   90.00
_cell.angle_beta   90.00
_cell.angle_gamma   90.00
#
_symmetry.space_group_name_H-M   'P 1'
#
loop_
_entity.id
_entity.type
_entity.pdbx_description
1 polymer ?
#
loop_
_entity_poly.entity_id
_entity_poly.type
_entity_poly.pdbx_seq_one_letter_code
_entity_poly.pdbx_strand_id
1 'polypeptide(L)' 'MLKKYLLSMGKVVAFVSFLFAVFNANTACAFIYHQPELPDEVKRLRKF' A
#
# COMPACT_ATOMS: atom_id res chain seq x y z
N MET A 1 10.36 -23.86 -12.82
CA MET A 1 9.25 -23.99 -11.86
C MET A 1 9.32 -22.93 -10.75
N LEU A 2 10.33 -22.95 -9.87
CA LEU A 2 10.43 -22.04 -8.71
C LEU A 2 10.33 -20.53 -9.03
N LYS A 3 11.00 -20.06 -10.09
CA LYS A 3 10.96 -18.65 -10.53
C LYS A 3 9.53 -18.15 -10.85
N LYS A 4 8.69 -19.00 -11.43
CA LYS A 4 7.29 -18.67 -11.76
C LYS A 4 6.45 -18.52 -10.49
N TYR A 5 6.65 -19.41 -9.51
CA TYR A 5 6.00 -19.31 -8.20
C TYR A 5 6.45 -18.06 -7.44
N LEU A 6 7.74 -17.77 -7.43
CA LEU A 6 8.27 -16.56 -6.78
C LEU A 6 7.68 -15.28 -7.38
N LEU A 7 7.60 -15.20 -8.71
CA LEU A 7 6.95 -14.08 -9.40
C LEU A 7 5.45 -14.01 -9.12
N SER A 8 4.76 -15.15 -9.04
CA SER A 8 3.34 -15.21 -8.70
C SER A 8 3.08 -14.70 -7.27
N MET A 9 3.90 -15.13 -6.30
CA MET A 9 3.79 -14.66 -4.92
C MET A 9 4.15 -13.17 -4.80
N GLY A 10 5.17 -12.70 -5.52
CA GLY A 10 5.52 -11.28 -5.57
C GLY A 10 4.36 -10.41 -6.04
N LYS A 11 3.59 -10.86 -7.04
CA LYS A 11 2.38 -10.16 -7.51
C LYS A 11 1.29 -10.09 -6.43
N VAL A 12 1.07 -11.18 -5.70
CA VAL A 12 0.08 -11.23 -4.61
C VAL A 12 0.49 -10.27 -3.50
N VAL A 13 1.74 -10.30 -3.07
CA VAL A 13 2.26 -9.39 -2.03
C VAL A 13 2.13 -7.94 -2.50
N ALA A 14 2.55 -7.62 -3.72
CA ALA A 14 2.43 -6.27 -4.27
C ALA A 14 0.97 -5.77 -4.29
N PHE A 15 0.03 -6.62 -4.69
CA PHE A 15 -1.40 -6.29 -4.69
C PHE A 15 -1.94 -6.03 -3.29
N VAL A 16 -1.59 -6.89 -2.32
CA VAL A 16 -2.00 -6.72 -0.92
C VAL A 16 -1.41 -5.43 -0.34
N SER A 17 -0.12 -5.17 -0.54
CA SER A 17 0.52 -3.92 -0.12
C SER A 17 -0.15 -2.68 -0.72
N PHE A 18 -0.53 -2.74 -2.00
CA PHE A 18 -1.26 -1.65 -2.65
C PHE A 18 -2.63 -1.41 -1.99
N LEU A 19 -3.38 -2.46 -1.66
CA LEU A 19 -4.66 -2.32 -0.96
C LEU A 19 -4.50 -1.67 0.42
N PHE A 20 -3.48 -2.07 1.18
CA PHE A 20 -3.17 -1.43 2.47
C PHE A 20 -2.78 0.05 2.30
N ALA A 21 -2.01 0.39 1.26
CA ALA A 21 -1.68 1.78 0.98
C ALA A 21 -2.93 2.62 0.67
N VAL A 22 -3.87 2.10 -0.13
CA VAL A 22 -5.16 2.74 -0.40
C VAL A 22 -5.97 2.89 0.89
N PHE A 23 -6.05 1.84 1.71
CA PHE A 23 -6.80 1.88 2.97
C PHE A 23 -6.22 2.91 3.93
N ASN A 24 -4.90 2.93 4.13
CA ASN A 24 -4.23 3.92 4.98
C ASN A 24 -4.43 5.34 4.46
N ALA A 25 -4.27 5.59 3.15
CA ALA A 25 -4.43 6.92 2.57
C ALA A 25 -5.85 7.50 2.76
N ASN A 26 -6.85 6.63 2.92
CA ASN A 26 -8.26 6.98 3.00
C ASN A 26 -8.90 6.77 4.38
N THR A 27 -8.17 6.25 5.36
CA THR A 27 -8.70 6.08 6.72
C THR A 27 -8.51 7.37 7.51
N ALA A 28 -9.57 7.82 8.19
CA ALA A 28 -9.51 8.94 9.12
C ALA A 28 -9.00 8.45 10.49
N CYS A 29 -7.73 8.05 10.56
CA CYS A 29 -7.07 7.69 11.83
C CYS A 29 -6.14 8.80 12.25
N ALA A 30 -6.38 9.39 13.43
CA ALA A 30 -5.54 10.47 13.96
C ALA A 30 -4.06 10.05 14.13
N PHE A 31 -3.79 8.76 14.35
CA PHE A 31 -2.42 8.25 14.46
C PHE A 31 -1.63 8.30 13.15
N ILE A 32 -2.28 8.45 11.99
CA ILE A 32 -1.58 8.61 10.70
C ILE A 32 -0.79 9.93 10.67
N TYR A 33 -1.20 10.95 11.42
CA TYR A 33 -0.45 12.22 11.49
C TYR A 33 0.92 12.09 12.19
N HIS A 34 1.13 11.01 12.95
CA HIS A 34 2.42 10.71 13.58
C HIS A 34 3.28 9.74 12.76
N GLN A 35 2.77 9.25 11.62
CA GLN A 35 3.58 8.44 10.71
C GLN A 35 4.63 9.31 10.02
N PRO A 36 5.79 8.71 9.64
CA PRO A 36 6.72 9.38 8.74
C PRO A 36 6.01 9.82 7.46
N GLU A 37 6.59 10.81 6.78
CA GLU A 37 6.00 11.36 5.57
C GLU A 37 5.67 10.24 4.56
N LEU A 38 4.40 10.18 4.14
CA LEU A 38 3.98 9.18 3.16
C LEU A 38 4.60 9.50 1.79
N PRO A 39 4.92 8.49 0.97
CA PRO A 39 5.32 8.72 -0.41
C PRO A 39 4.24 9.50 -1.18
N ASP A 40 4.66 10.38 -2.09
CA ASP A 40 3.76 11.26 -2.84
C ASP A 40 2.74 10.48 -3.68
N GLU A 41 3.13 9.33 -4.21
CA GLU A 41 2.28 8.41 -4.94
C GLU A 41 1.15 7.87 -4.08
N VAL A 42 1.41 7.61 -2.79
CA VAL A 42 0.38 7.14 -1.85
C VAL A 42 -0.56 8.29 -1.46
N LYS A 43 -0.03 9.52 -1.31
CA LYS A 43 -0.87 10.71 -1.07
C LYS A 43 -1.90 10.91 -2.19
N ARG A 44 -1.54 10.59 -3.45
CA ARG A 44 -2.45 10.65 -4.62
C ARG A 44 -3.60 9.63 -4.59
N LEU A 45 -3.53 8.61 -3.72
CA LEU A 45 -4.59 7.62 -3.55
C LEU A 45 -5.71 8.11 -2.61
N ARG A 46 -5.52 9.24 -1.93
CA ARG A 46 -6.52 9.86 -1.06
C ARG A 46 -7.69 10.40 -1.88
N LYS A 47 -8.92 10.12 -1.44
CA LYS A 47 -10.16 10.46 -2.15
C LYS A 47 -10.89 11.72 -1.65
N PHE A 48 -10.39 12.35 -0.59
CA PHE A 48 -11.01 13.51 0.06
C PHE A 48 -9.97 14.58 0.40
#